data_AF-A0A2L0EY76-F1
#
_entry.id   AF-A0A2L0EY76-F1
#
_cell.length_a   1.000
_cell.length_b   1.000
_cell.length_c   1.000
_cell.angle_alpha   90.00
_cell.angle_beta   90.00
_cell.angle_gamma   90.00
#
_symmetry.space_group_name_H-M   'P 1'
#
loop_
_entity.id
_entity.type
_entity.pdbx_description
1 polymer ?
#
loop_
_entity_poly.entity_id
_entity_poly.type
_entity_poly.pdbx_seq_one_letter_code
_entity_poly.pdbx_strand_id
1 'polypeptide(L)'
;MSRDERNEDKGGGQSAAHTPGQSDDPSTKGRHAKGREIAAIFSDAFNLLGALAAPRVLPQVLAGTTGRPVHAEFLAVLDRYIECFGDEIMAPKPRADAGEARPGKGLMRRLRAMLAGWQPCHPAPEEIVRTAREILAAHGMPGTDEEWDRWDGGRDEESADPHLRETPEERRRKRARVLRPEPITLEQWADLGEPGELVASRLVAEETTTPEHDTLVRWLVETLRAWAAPRGAWVFGPGHKLGLAPDLGRKPDISLYLPDAPPRGHGALSTSPPALVVEVLSPHGPDRLRAQHDKSEEYQRFGVRRYWMVYPEMEMIDHFLLGSDGSYVTEEVTSAGKVPGPGFEGLELDLDALWATAG
;
A
#
# COMPACT_ATOMS: atom_id res chain seq x y z
N MET A 1 11.67 24.69 -79.65
CA MET A 1 11.12 25.70 -78.72
C MET A 1 11.29 25.10 -77.32
N SER A 2 12.46 25.22 -76.69
CA SER A 2 13.02 26.36 -75.93
C SER A 2 12.56 26.35 -74.45
N ARG A 3 13.52 26.09 -73.55
CA ARG A 3 13.73 26.64 -72.19
C ARG A 3 12.74 26.23 -71.08
N ASP A 4 13.07 26.18 -69.78
CA ASP A 4 14.30 26.26 -69.00
C ASP A 4 13.99 25.77 -67.56
N GLU A 5 15.02 25.21 -66.92
CA GLU A 5 15.52 25.34 -65.54
C GLU A 5 14.63 25.61 -64.29
N ARG A 6 14.91 24.79 -63.25
CA ARG A 6 15.27 25.08 -61.83
C ARG A 6 14.67 26.32 -61.12
N ASN A 7 14.13 26.12 -59.91
CA ASN A 7 14.82 26.53 -58.66
C ASN A 7 14.16 25.99 -57.37
N GLU A 8 15.01 25.57 -56.42
CA GLU A 8 14.72 25.48 -54.99
C GLU A 8 14.68 26.89 -54.38
N ASP A 9 13.85 27.16 -53.36
CA ASP A 9 14.32 27.71 -52.07
C ASP A 9 13.25 27.61 -50.96
N LYS A 10 13.78 27.59 -49.74
CA LYS A 10 13.23 27.34 -48.42
C LYS A 10 12.28 28.43 -47.90
N GLY A 11 11.40 28.02 -47.00
CA GLY A 11 10.69 28.93 -46.09
C GLY A 11 10.06 28.16 -44.93
N GLY A 12 10.67 28.24 -43.75
CA GLY A 12 10.16 27.62 -42.53
C GLY A 12 8.85 28.25 -42.05
N GLY A 13 7.99 27.40 -41.49
CA GLY A 13 6.77 27.80 -40.78
C GLY A 13 6.59 26.86 -39.58
N GLN A 14 6.48 27.46 -38.41
CA GLN A 14 6.70 26.89 -37.08
C GLN A 14 5.76 25.73 -36.71
N SER A 15 6.36 24.76 -36.01
CA SER A 15 5.70 23.79 -35.15
C SER A 15 4.90 24.53 -34.07
N ALA A 16 3.57 24.43 -34.12
CA ALA A 16 2.72 24.75 -32.99
C ALA A 16 2.67 23.50 -32.09
N ALA A 17 3.45 23.54 -31.01
CA ALA A 17 3.35 22.60 -29.91
C ALA A 17 1.91 22.58 -29.40
N HIS A 18 1.22 21.46 -29.60
CA HIS A 18 -0.01 21.16 -28.88
C HIS A 18 0.41 20.63 -27.51
N THR A 19 0.44 21.52 -26.52
CA THR A 19 0.49 21.13 -25.11
C THR A 19 -0.83 20.40 -24.80
N PRO A 20 -0.82 19.13 -24.36
CA PRO A 20 -2.05 18.50 -23.87
C PRO A 20 -2.42 19.25 -22.59
N GLY A 21 -3.57 19.92 -22.61
CA GLY A 21 -4.16 20.48 -21.41
C GLY A 21 -4.39 19.35 -20.41
N GLN A 22 -3.75 19.44 -19.25
CA GLN A 22 -4.28 18.81 -18.04
C GLN A 22 -5.76 19.19 -17.97
N SER A 23 -6.64 18.20 -17.90
CA SER A 23 -8.04 18.44 -17.56
C SER A 23 -8.08 18.94 -16.12
N ASP A 24 -7.97 20.26 -15.97
CA ASP A 24 -8.19 21.00 -14.74
C ASP A 24 -9.70 21.01 -14.43
N ASP A 25 -10.32 19.84 -14.27
CA ASP A 25 -11.66 19.74 -13.71
C ASP A 25 -11.56 19.94 -12.18
N PRO A 26 -12.13 21.03 -11.63
CA PRO A 26 -12.13 21.27 -10.18
C PRO A 26 -12.77 20.12 -9.39
N SER A 27 -13.65 19.34 -10.02
CA SER A 27 -14.35 18.20 -9.41
C SER A 27 -13.42 17.00 -9.13
N THR A 28 -12.38 16.83 -9.95
CA THR A 28 -11.39 15.75 -9.82
C THR A 28 -10.34 16.13 -8.79
N LYS A 29 -9.81 17.36 -8.83
CA LYS A 29 -8.92 17.90 -7.77
C LYS A 29 -9.57 17.84 -6.38
N GLY A 30 -10.85 18.16 -6.28
CA GLY A 30 -11.62 18.06 -5.04
C GLY A 30 -11.75 16.62 -4.52
N ARG A 31 -11.89 15.62 -5.42
CA ARG A 31 -11.96 14.19 -5.06
C ARG A 31 -10.61 13.63 -4.60
N HIS A 32 -9.51 13.98 -5.26
CA HIS A 32 -8.14 13.57 -4.86
C HIS A 32 -7.68 14.21 -3.54
N ALA A 33 -8.06 15.47 -3.30
CA ALA A 33 -7.84 16.11 -1.99
C ALA A 33 -8.62 15.37 -0.89
N LYS A 34 -9.87 15.01 -1.17
CA LYS A 34 -10.73 14.27 -0.24
C LYS A 34 -10.21 12.85 0.05
N GLY A 35 -9.71 12.12 -0.95
CA GLY A 35 -9.13 10.78 -0.75
C GLY A 35 -7.89 10.81 0.16
N ARG A 36 -6.96 11.75 -0.06
CA ARG A 36 -5.80 11.96 0.81
C ARG A 36 -6.19 12.38 2.23
N GLU A 37 -7.20 13.23 2.36
CA GLU A 37 -7.74 13.64 3.66
C GLU A 37 -8.35 12.45 4.42
N ILE A 38 -9.12 11.59 3.75
CA ILE A 38 -9.70 10.36 4.32
C ILE A 38 -8.59 9.41 4.81
N ALA A 39 -7.55 9.19 4.00
CA ALA A 39 -6.41 8.34 4.39
C ALA A 39 -5.66 8.88 5.62
N ALA A 40 -5.42 10.20 5.65
CA ALA A 40 -4.77 10.86 6.78
C ALA A 40 -5.61 10.76 8.06
N ILE A 41 -6.93 10.96 7.97
CA ILE A 41 -7.85 10.82 9.11
C ILE A 41 -7.81 9.39 9.66
N PHE A 42 -7.83 8.38 8.79
CA PHE A 42 -7.72 6.98 9.19
C PHE A 42 -6.37 6.72 9.88
N SER A 43 -5.26 7.07 9.24
CA SER A 43 -3.91 6.85 9.78
C SER A 43 -3.72 7.53 11.15
N ASP A 44 -4.11 8.79 11.29
CA ASP A 44 -4.02 9.54 12.55
C ASP A 44 -4.80 8.83 13.68
N ALA A 45 -6.01 8.36 13.39
CA ALA A 45 -6.84 7.66 14.38
C ALA A 45 -6.23 6.33 14.81
N PHE A 46 -5.73 5.54 13.86
CA PHE A 46 -5.15 4.23 14.16
C PHE A 46 -3.78 4.32 14.85
N ASN A 47 -3.00 5.36 14.58
CA ASN A 47 -1.79 5.68 15.34
C ASN A 47 -2.12 6.00 16.80
N LEU A 48 -3.16 6.81 17.05
CA LEU A 48 -3.63 7.10 18.40
C LEU A 48 -4.12 5.83 19.11
N LEU A 49 -4.91 5.00 18.44
CA LEU A 49 -5.39 3.73 18.99
C LEU A 49 -4.23 2.81 19.38
N GLY A 50 -3.22 2.66 18.52
CA GLY A 50 -2.03 1.89 18.82
C GLY A 50 -1.29 2.43 20.05
N ALA A 51 -1.14 3.75 20.15
CA ALA A 51 -0.52 4.38 21.32
C ALA A 51 -1.32 4.12 22.62
N LEU A 52 -2.65 4.17 22.57
CA LEU A 52 -3.52 3.89 23.72
C LEU A 52 -3.56 2.40 24.08
N ALA A 53 -3.48 1.52 23.09
CA ALA A 53 -3.49 0.06 23.26
C ALA A 53 -2.18 -0.49 23.84
N ALA A 54 -1.06 0.23 23.66
CA ALA A 54 0.28 -0.21 24.05
C ALA A 54 0.92 0.68 25.14
N PRO A 55 1.02 0.18 26.39
CA PRO A 55 1.59 0.91 27.51
C PRO A 55 3.00 1.48 27.26
N ARG A 56 3.82 0.83 26.43
CA ARG A 56 5.19 1.27 26.14
C ARG A 56 5.29 2.41 25.12
N VAL A 57 4.24 2.61 24.31
CA VAL A 57 4.20 3.61 23.24
C VAL A 57 3.65 4.94 23.74
N LEU A 58 2.61 4.90 24.56
CA LEU A 58 1.95 6.11 25.08
C LEU A 58 2.93 7.11 25.73
N PRO A 59 3.89 6.71 26.60
CA PRO A 59 4.88 7.64 27.17
C PRO A 59 5.69 8.39 26.12
N GLN A 60 6.02 7.74 25.00
CA GLN A 60 6.82 8.33 23.93
C GLN A 60 6.03 9.43 23.20
N VAL A 61 4.75 9.18 22.95
CA VAL A 61 3.82 10.16 22.36
C VAL A 61 3.62 11.35 23.31
N LEU A 62 3.48 11.10 24.60
CA LEU A 62 3.35 12.15 25.62
C LEU A 62 4.65 12.95 25.83
N ALA A 63 5.82 12.34 25.68
CA ALA A 63 7.11 13.01 25.84
C ALA A 63 7.48 13.89 24.62
N GLY A 64 7.14 13.46 23.41
CA GLY A 64 7.42 14.18 22.17
C GLY A 64 6.56 15.44 21.93
N THR A 65 5.64 15.75 22.84
CA THR A 65 4.62 16.81 22.68
C THR A 65 4.78 17.98 23.65
N THR A 66 5.96 18.16 24.23
CA THR A 66 6.27 19.27 25.16
C THR A 66 5.77 20.62 24.63
N GLY A 67 4.77 21.21 25.31
CA GLY A 67 4.16 22.50 24.96
C GLY A 67 2.94 22.46 24.02
N ARG A 68 2.52 21.28 23.54
CA ARG A 68 1.31 21.10 22.71
C ARG A 68 0.11 20.61 23.55
N PRO A 69 -1.13 20.99 23.21
CA PRO A 69 -2.33 20.54 23.92
C PRO A 69 -2.71 19.12 23.50
N VAL A 70 -1.95 18.11 23.95
CA VAL A 70 -2.10 16.68 23.59
C VAL A 70 -3.53 16.17 23.74
N HIS A 71 -4.20 16.57 24.82
CA HIS A 71 -5.59 16.20 25.07
C HIS A 71 -6.52 16.67 23.95
N ALA A 72 -6.40 17.93 23.54
CA ALA A 72 -7.21 18.48 22.46
C ALA A 72 -6.90 17.81 21.11
N GLU A 73 -5.64 17.43 20.87
CA GLU A 73 -5.25 16.71 19.65
C GLU A 73 -5.83 15.30 19.60
N PHE A 74 -5.81 14.55 20.70
CA PHE A 74 -6.43 13.21 20.77
C PHE A 74 -7.93 13.28 20.47
N LEU A 75 -8.61 14.26 21.05
CA LEU A 75 -10.04 14.49 20.79
C LEU A 75 -10.29 14.88 19.33
N ALA A 76 -9.49 15.78 18.77
CA ALA A 76 -9.63 16.22 17.38
C ALA A 76 -9.39 15.08 16.36
N VAL A 77 -8.47 14.15 16.65
CA VAL A 77 -8.25 12.96 15.83
C VAL A 77 -9.50 12.08 15.80
N LEU A 78 -10.08 11.77 16.96
CA LEU A 78 -11.28 10.93 17.03
C LEU A 78 -12.51 11.64 16.47
N ASP A 79 -12.65 12.95 16.71
CA ASP A 79 -13.77 13.74 16.20
C ASP A 79 -13.75 13.77 14.64
N ARG A 80 -12.58 13.97 14.02
CA ARG A 80 -12.41 13.86 12.55
C ARG A 80 -12.75 12.46 12.02
N TYR A 81 -12.30 11.42 12.71
CA TYR A 81 -12.60 10.04 12.32
C TYR A 81 -14.11 9.77 12.38
N ILE A 82 -14.77 10.12 13.48
CA ILE A 82 -16.21 9.91 13.69
C ILE A 82 -17.03 10.73 12.68
N GLU A 83 -16.60 11.94 12.33
CA GLU A 83 -17.27 12.76 11.31
C GLU A 83 -17.12 12.14 9.90
N CYS A 84 -15.95 11.59 9.59
CA CYS A 84 -15.65 11.01 8.29
C CYS A 84 -16.28 9.63 8.08
N PHE A 85 -16.27 8.77 9.09
CA PHE A 85 -16.61 7.34 8.98
C PHE A 85 -17.81 6.91 9.85
N GLY A 86 -18.27 7.76 10.78
CA GLY A 86 -19.35 7.43 11.69
C GLY A 86 -18.97 6.38 12.75
N ASP A 87 -19.93 5.53 13.11
CA ASP A 87 -19.75 4.38 14.02
C ASP A 87 -19.56 3.06 13.27
N GLU A 88 -19.47 3.13 11.94
CA GLU A 88 -19.29 1.96 11.11
C GLU A 88 -17.82 1.53 11.17
N ILE A 89 -17.61 0.30 11.61
CA ILE A 89 -16.34 -0.38 11.40
C ILE A 89 -16.26 -0.65 9.90
N MET A 90 -15.18 -0.17 9.27
CA MET A 90 -14.79 -0.47 7.88
C MET A 90 -14.37 -1.94 7.70
N ALA A 91 -14.96 -2.84 8.46
CA ALA A 91 -14.84 -4.27 8.27
C ALA A 91 -15.66 -4.65 7.03
N PRO A 92 -15.26 -5.71 6.31
CA PRO A 92 -15.98 -6.16 5.12
C PRO A 92 -17.49 -6.31 5.41
N LYS A 93 -18.31 -5.89 4.45
CA LYS A 93 -19.78 -6.02 4.56
C LYS A 93 -20.11 -7.49 4.86
N PRO A 94 -20.93 -7.78 5.89
CA PRO A 94 -21.39 -9.14 6.10
C PRO A 94 -22.17 -9.61 4.87
N ARG A 95 -22.06 -10.90 4.56
CA ARG A 95 -22.92 -11.55 3.57
C ARG A 95 -24.39 -11.28 3.91
N ALA A 96 -25.23 -11.17 2.88
CA ALA A 96 -26.63 -10.73 2.97
C ALA A 96 -27.53 -11.55 3.91
N ASP A 97 -27.03 -12.65 4.47
CA ASP A 97 -27.69 -13.58 5.38
C ASP A 97 -27.32 -13.42 6.87
N ALA A 98 -26.32 -12.62 7.24
CA ALA A 98 -25.91 -12.44 8.63
C ALA A 98 -26.64 -11.25 9.29
N GLY A 99 -27.88 -11.49 9.73
CA GLY A 99 -28.62 -10.58 10.58
C GLY A 99 -28.14 -10.62 12.03
N GLU A 100 -27.11 -9.85 12.37
CA GLU A 100 -26.79 -9.51 13.77
C GLU A 100 -25.95 -8.22 13.85
N ALA A 101 -26.04 -7.51 14.98
CA ALA A 101 -25.31 -6.26 15.20
C ALA A 101 -23.79 -6.47 15.09
N ARG A 102 -23.11 -5.65 14.26
CA ARG A 102 -21.65 -5.72 14.08
C ARG A 102 -20.95 -5.59 15.45
N PRO A 103 -20.07 -6.53 15.83
CA PRO A 103 -19.23 -6.39 17.01
C PRO A 103 -18.44 -5.08 16.90
N GLY A 104 -18.59 -4.17 17.85
CA GLY A 104 -17.82 -2.93 17.94
C GLY A 104 -18.46 -1.65 17.37
N LYS A 105 -19.75 -1.69 17.00
CA LYS A 105 -20.52 -0.48 16.70
C LYS A 105 -20.48 0.51 17.88
N GLY A 106 -20.12 1.77 17.60
CA GLY A 106 -20.09 2.85 18.59
C GLY A 106 -18.86 2.88 19.50
N LEU A 107 -17.88 1.99 19.31
CA LEU A 107 -16.67 1.97 20.14
C LEU A 107 -15.82 3.24 19.99
N MET A 108 -15.73 3.82 18.78
CA MET A 108 -15.00 5.10 18.58
C MET A 108 -15.60 6.25 19.39
N ARG A 109 -16.94 6.40 19.40
CA ARG A 109 -17.61 7.38 20.25
C ARG A 109 -17.44 7.10 21.74
N ARG A 110 -17.48 5.83 22.13
CA ARG A 110 -17.21 5.43 23.52
C ARG A 110 -15.80 5.83 23.94
N LEU A 111 -14.79 5.49 23.13
CA LEU A 111 -13.40 5.87 23.38
C LEU A 111 -13.27 7.40 23.47
N ARG A 112 -13.84 8.14 22.51
CA ARG A 112 -13.88 9.61 22.54
C ARG A 112 -14.46 10.12 23.87
N ALA A 113 -15.62 9.62 24.30
CA ALA A 113 -16.25 10.04 25.55
C ALA A 113 -15.35 9.79 26.77
N MET A 114 -14.61 8.67 26.79
CA MET A 114 -13.65 8.35 27.85
C MET A 114 -12.45 9.31 27.83
N LEU A 115 -11.89 9.59 26.64
CA LEU A 115 -10.82 10.57 26.49
C LEU A 115 -11.26 11.97 26.90
N ALA A 116 -12.54 12.33 26.75
CA ALA A 116 -13.06 13.63 27.15
C ALA A 116 -12.88 13.92 28.66
N GLY A 117 -13.07 12.89 29.49
CA GLY A 117 -12.97 12.97 30.94
C GLY A 117 -11.58 12.66 31.50
N TRP A 118 -10.62 12.31 30.64
CA TRP A 118 -9.29 11.88 31.03
C TRP A 118 -8.22 12.85 30.56
N GLN A 119 -7.35 13.28 31.49
CA GLN A 119 -6.14 14.02 31.13
C GLN A 119 -5.04 13.02 30.74
N PRO A 120 -4.47 13.10 29.52
CA PRO A 120 -3.52 12.12 29.03
C PRO A 120 -2.30 11.98 29.95
N CYS A 121 -2.13 10.79 30.50
CA CYS A 121 -1.03 10.43 31.38
C CYS A 121 -0.64 8.96 31.16
N HIS A 122 0.49 8.53 31.71
CA HIS A 122 0.88 7.13 31.70
C HIS A 122 0.88 6.56 33.13
N PRO A 123 0.30 5.37 33.36
CA PRO A 123 -0.42 4.54 32.39
C PRO A 123 -1.81 5.11 32.05
N ALA A 124 -2.34 4.77 30.87
CA ALA A 124 -3.75 5.02 30.56
C ALA A 124 -4.66 4.11 31.42
N PRO A 125 -5.86 4.58 31.79
CA PRO A 125 -6.87 3.74 32.44
C PRO A 125 -7.15 2.46 31.67
N GLU A 126 -7.29 1.33 32.38
CA GLU A 126 -7.50 0.00 31.77
C GLU A 126 -8.66 -0.04 30.79
N GLU A 127 -9.75 0.69 31.09
CA GLU A 127 -10.90 0.74 30.20
C GLU A 127 -10.57 1.40 28.85
N ILE A 128 -9.74 2.45 28.86
CA ILE A 128 -9.28 3.13 27.63
C ILE A 128 -8.42 2.16 26.80
N VAL A 129 -7.49 1.46 27.46
CA VAL A 129 -6.62 0.46 26.82
C VAL A 129 -7.45 -0.65 26.19
N ARG A 130 -8.37 -1.23 26.96
CA ARG A 130 -9.26 -2.31 26.49
C ARG A 130 -10.11 -1.87 25.32
N THR A 131 -10.75 -0.69 25.40
CA THR A 131 -11.58 -0.18 24.31
C THR A 131 -10.75 0.13 23.05
N ALA A 132 -9.52 0.64 23.19
CA ALA A 132 -8.63 0.80 22.04
C ALA A 132 -8.28 -0.56 21.39
N ARG A 133 -7.95 -1.58 22.18
CA ARG A 133 -7.71 -2.95 21.70
C ARG A 133 -8.94 -3.57 21.05
N GLU A 134 -10.13 -3.38 21.62
CA GLU A 134 -11.41 -3.83 21.04
C GLU A 134 -11.68 -3.17 19.67
N ILE A 135 -11.40 -1.87 19.53
CA ILE A 135 -11.53 -1.16 18.25
C ILE A 135 -10.53 -1.71 17.23
N LEU A 136 -9.26 -1.87 17.62
CA LEU A 136 -8.23 -2.43 16.74
C LEU A 136 -8.61 -3.85 16.30
N ALA A 137 -9.03 -4.71 17.23
CA ALA A 137 -9.50 -6.07 16.93
C ALA A 137 -10.70 -6.07 15.98
N ALA A 138 -11.67 -5.17 16.17
CA ALA A 138 -12.83 -5.04 15.30
C ALA A 138 -12.46 -4.58 13.87
N HIS A 139 -11.33 -3.88 13.71
CA HIS A 139 -10.76 -3.48 12.42
C HIS A 139 -9.69 -4.47 11.92
N GLY A 140 -9.71 -5.71 12.42
CA GLY A 140 -8.81 -6.78 11.97
C GLY A 140 -7.38 -6.72 12.48
N MET A 141 -7.12 -5.91 13.51
CA MET A 141 -5.85 -5.88 14.27
C MET A 141 -6.03 -6.49 15.67
N PRO A 142 -6.31 -7.80 15.78
CA PRO A 142 -6.37 -8.46 17.08
C PRO A 142 -4.95 -8.58 17.67
N GLY A 143 -4.87 -8.67 18.99
CA GLY A 143 -3.64 -9.02 19.71
C GLY A 143 -3.98 -9.40 21.14
N THR A 144 -3.20 -10.30 21.74
CA THR A 144 -3.35 -10.61 23.17
C THR A 144 -2.87 -9.44 24.02
N ASP A 145 -3.26 -9.41 25.29
CA ASP A 145 -2.78 -8.39 26.22
C ASP A 145 -1.25 -8.38 26.29
N GLU A 146 -0.63 -9.57 26.32
CA GLU A 146 0.83 -9.68 26.34
C GLU A 146 1.51 -9.20 25.05
N GLU A 147 0.87 -9.32 23.89
CA GLU A 147 1.40 -8.81 22.62
C GLU A 147 1.39 -7.29 22.60
N TRP A 148 0.28 -6.67 23.00
CA TRP A 148 0.15 -5.22 23.11
C TRP A 148 1.03 -4.61 24.19
N ASP A 149 1.18 -5.29 25.34
CA ASP A 149 2.03 -4.83 26.45
C ASP A 149 3.52 -4.82 26.09
N ARG A 150 3.93 -5.66 25.13
CA ARG A 150 5.32 -5.73 24.64
C ARG A 150 5.56 -4.90 23.39
N TRP A 151 4.53 -4.34 22.76
CA TRP A 151 4.67 -3.61 21.51
C TRP A 151 5.29 -2.22 21.75
N ASP A 152 6.35 -1.89 21.02
CA ASP A 152 7.11 -0.64 21.18
C ASP A 152 6.78 0.43 20.12
N GLY A 153 5.78 0.18 19.26
CA GLY A 153 5.30 1.13 18.25
C GLY A 153 5.84 0.84 16.85
N GLY A 154 5.01 1.08 15.82
CA GLY A 154 5.33 0.87 14.40
C GLY A 154 6.17 1.98 13.76
N ARG A 155 7.20 2.49 14.46
CA ARG A 155 8.28 3.27 13.85
C ARG A 155 9.54 2.44 13.93
N ASP A 156 10.11 2.10 12.78
CA ASP A 156 11.51 1.71 12.76
C ASP A 156 12.35 2.88 13.34
N GLU A 157 13.37 2.51 14.13
CA GLU A 157 14.34 3.34 14.87
C GLU A 157 13.84 3.82 16.26
N GLU A 158 14.39 3.42 17.41
CA GLU A 158 15.80 3.28 17.79
C GLU A 158 15.90 2.48 19.12
N SER A 159 16.26 1.19 19.07
CA SER A 159 16.64 0.46 20.30
C SER A 159 18.05 0.88 20.73
N ALA A 160 18.18 1.30 21.98
CA ALA A 160 19.41 1.80 22.59
C ALA A 160 20.50 0.72 22.81
N ASP A 161 20.21 -0.56 22.52
CA ASP A 161 21.18 -1.66 22.62
C ASP A 161 21.55 -2.22 21.22
N PRO A 162 22.77 -1.96 20.72
CA PRO A 162 23.25 -2.46 19.42
C PRO A 162 23.31 -3.99 19.30
N HIS A 163 23.39 -4.72 20.42
CA HIS A 163 23.60 -6.18 20.43
C HIS A 163 22.30 -7.00 20.50
N LEU A 164 21.15 -6.34 20.72
CA LEU A 164 19.81 -6.95 20.68
C LEU A 164 19.06 -6.65 19.37
N ARG A 165 19.73 -6.04 18.37
CA ARG A 165 19.12 -5.71 17.08
C ARG A 165 18.89 -6.97 16.26
N GLU A 166 17.63 -7.41 16.18
CA GLU A 166 17.20 -8.35 15.13
C GLU A 166 17.54 -7.73 13.76
N THR A 167 18.33 -8.44 12.96
CA THR A 167 18.70 -8.01 11.61
C THR A 167 17.46 -7.91 10.71
N PRO A 168 17.45 -7.07 9.66
CA PRO A 168 16.35 -7.04 8.69
C PRO A 168 16.02 -8.43 8.13
N GLU A 169 17.03 -9.26 7.91
CA GLU A 169 16.90 -10.65 7.47
C GLU A 169 16.16 -11.53 8.50
N GLU A 170 16.50 -11.42 9.79
CA GLU A 170 15.81 -12.15 10.86
C GLU A 170 14.34 -11.74 11.01
N ARG A 171 14.04 -10.43 10.91
CA ARG A 171 12.66 -9.91 10.96
C ARG A 171 11.82 -10.46 9.79
N ARG A 172 12.37 -10.42 8.58
CA ARG A 172 11.74 -10.98 7.36
C ARG A 172 11.46 -12.47 7.51
N ARG A 173 12.43 -13.23 8.03
CA ARG A 173 12.28 -14.67 8.27
C ARG A 173 11.18 -14.98 9.29
N LYS A 174 11.00 -14.15 10.31
CA LYS A 174 9.96 -14.32 11.33
C LYS A 174 8.55 -14.02 10.79
N ARG A 175 8.43 -13.04 9.88
CA ARG A 175 7.17 -12.71 9.17
C ARG A 175 6.81 -13.69 8.06
N ALA A 176 7.77 -14.48 7.57
CA ALA A 176 7.59 -15.37 6.44
C ALA A 176 7.43 -16.84 6.89
N ARG A 177 6.38 -17.51 6.42
CA ARG A 177 6.23 -18.95 6.63
C ARG A 177 7.15 -19.71 5.68
N VAL A 178 8.28 -20.20 6.19
CA VAL A 178 9.25 -20.99 5.40
C VAL A 178 8.61 -22.30 4.93
N LEU A 179 8.60 -22.54 3.62
CA LEU A 179 8.13 -23.77 2.99
C LEU A 179 9.25 -24.79 2.82
N ARG A 180 10.45 -24.32 2.44
CA ARG A 180 11.66 -25.15 2.37
C ARG A 180 12.79 -24.51 3.17
N PRO A 181 13.33 -25.20 4.19
CA PRO A 181 14.44 -24.67 4.97
C PRO A 181 15.78 -24.72 4.24
N GLU A 182 15.94 -25.63 3.27
CA GLU A 182 17.15 -25.79 2.47
C GLU A 182 17.36 -24.58 1.54
N PRO A 183 18.61 -24.07 1.42
CA PRO A 183 18.92 -23.01 0.50
C PRO A 183 18.68 -23.42 -0.97
N ILE A 184 18.03 -22.54 -1.72
CA ILE A 184 17.86 -22.63 -3.18
C ILE A 184 18.39 -21.35 -3.83
N THR A 185 18.96 -21.45 -5.02
CA THR A 185 19.41 -20.29 -5.81
C THR A 185 18.23 -19.63 -6.53
N LEU A 186 18.44 -18.39 -7.01
CA LEU A 186 17.46 -17.71 -7.85
C LEU A 186 17.07 -18.52 -9.10
N GLU A 187 18.03 -19.16 -9.75
CA GLU A 187 17.80 -19.98 -10.95
C GLU A 187 17.00 -21.23 -10.61
N GLN A 188 17.34 -21.91 -9.51
CA GLN A 188 16.56 -23.06 -9.04
C GLN A 188 15.13 -22.64 -8.70
N TRP A 189 14.95 -21.51 -8.02
CA TRP A 189 13.63 -20.95 -7.75
C TRP A 189 12.88 -20.57 -9.02
N ALA A 190 13.55 -20.03 -10.03
CA ALA A 190 12.95 -19.68 -11.31
C ALA A 190 12.34 -20.90 -12.02
N ASP A 191 12.98 -22.05 -11.91
CA ASP A 191 12.52 -23.31 -12.51
C ASP A 191 11.50 -24.08 -11.64
N LEU A 192 11.32 -23.69 -10.37
CA LEU A 192 10.31 -24.31 -9.49
C LEU A 192 8.88 -23.99 -9.94
N GLY A 193 8.08 -25.02 -10.18
CA GLY A 193 6.65 -24.88 -10.51
C GLY A 193 5.71 -24.74 -9.31
N GLU A 194 6.24 -24.70 -8.09
CA GLU A 194 5.44 -24.64 -6.86
C GLU A 194 5.18 -23.19 -6.37
N PRO A 195 4.11 -22.98 -5.57
CA PRO A 195 3.85 -21.71 -4.90
C PRO A 195 5.00 -21.29 -3.97
N GLY A 196 5.23 -19.98 -3.86
CA GLY A 196 6.21 -19.41 -2.95
C GLY A 196 7.20 -18.44 -3.59
N GLU A 197 7.75 -17.60 -2.72
CA GLU A 197 8.75 -16.58 -3.03
C GLU A 197 10.13 -16.98 -2.50
N LEU A 198 11.19 -16.37 -3.02
CA LEU A 198 12.56 -16.61 -2.58
C LEU A 198 12.97 -15.47 -1.63
N VAL A 199 13.28 -15.79 -0.38
CA VAL A 199 13.74 -14.80 0.61
C VAL A 199 14.95 -15.36 1.37
N ALA A 200 16.09 -14.68 1.26
CA ALA A 200 17.37 -15.10 1.85
C ALA A 200 17.71 -16.55 1.49
N SER A 201 17.67 -16.85 0.18
CA SER A 201 17.86 -18.18 -0.41
C SER A 201 16.88 -19.26 0.07
N ARG A 202 15.75 -18.93 0.71
CA ARG A 202 14.77 -19.93 1.14
C ARG A 202 13.44 -19.74 0.43
N LEU A 203 12.74 -20.85 0.19
CA LEU A 203 11.36 -20.79 -0.29
C LEU A 203 10.44 -20.45 0.89
N VAL A 204 9.73 -19.34 0.76
CA VAL A 204 8.71 -18.89 1.72
C VAL A 204 7.34 -18.87 1.06
N ALA A 205 6.30 -18.99 1.86
CA ALA A 205 4.93 -18.93 1.35
C ALA A 205 4.65 -17.55 0.75
N GLU A 206 4.05 -17.55 -0.44
CA GLU A 206 3.39 -16.37 -1.01
C GLU A 206 2.12 -16.03 -0.21
N GLU A 207 1.57 -14.84 -0.46
CA GLU A 207 0.34 -14.38 0.22
C GLU A 207 -0.84 -15.29 -0.10
N THR A 208 -1.73 -15.48 0.90
CA THR A 208 -2.92 -16.31 0.67
C THR A 208 -3.96 -15.49 -0.09
N THR A 209 -4.29 -15.93 -1.30
CA THR A 209 -5.30 -15.23 -2.11
C THR A 209 -6.72 -15.52 -1.63
N THR A 210 -7.59 -14.52 -1.74
CA THR A 210 -9.03 -14.63 -1.53
C THR A 210 -9.78 -14.44 -2.86
N PRO A 211 -11.03 -14.90 -3.00
CA PRO A 211 -11.82 -14.63 -4.22
C PRO A 211 -11.96 -13.13 -4.53
N GLU A 212 -12.04 -12.31 -3.49
CA GLU A 212 -12.05 -10.84 -3.59
C GLU A 212 -10.74 -10.32 -4.18
N HIS A 213 -9.60 -10.74 -3.61
CA HIS A 213 -8.27 -10.45 -4.12
C HIS A 213 -8.12 -10.82 -5.59
N ASP A 214 -8.46 -12.06 -5.95
CA ASP A 214 -8.32 -12.56 -7.33
C ASP A 214 -9.20 -11.77 -8.31
N THR A 215 -10.36 -11.29 -7.86
CA THR A 215 -11.26 -10.48 -8.68
C THR A 215 -10.69 -9.08 -8.93
N LEU A 216 -10.15 -8.44 -7.89
CA LEU A 216 -9.49 -7.13 -7.99
C LEU A 216 -8.24 -7.20 -8.88
N VAL A 217 -7.38 -8.21 -8.65
CA VAL A 217 -6.19 -8.44 -9.48
C VAL A 217 -6.58 -8.66 -10.94
N ARG A 218 -7.58 -9.50 -11.20
CA ARG A 218 -8.06 -9.75 -12.57
C ARG A 218 -8.52 -8.46 -13.25
N TRP A 219 -9.33 -7.65 -12.57
CA TRP A 219 -9.79 -6.37 -13.11
C TRP A 219 -8.62 -5.44 -13.44
N LEU A 220 -7.66 -5.31 -12.52
CA LEU A 220 -6.49 -4.45 -12.71
C LEU A 220 -5.61 -4.93 -13.87
N VAL A 221 -5.40 -6.25 -13.99
CA VAL A 221 -4.67 -6.84 -15.12
C VAL A 221 -5.37 -6.54 -16.44
N GLU A 222 -6.70 -6.71 -16.51
CA GLU A 222 -7.49 -6.43 -17.71
C GLU A 222 -7.40 -4.94 -18.11
N THR A 223 -7.59 -4.03 -17.16
CA THR A 223 -7.48 -2.57 -17.36
C THR A 223 -6.09 -2.17 -17.83
N LEU A 224 -5.03 -2.64 -17.15
CA LEU A 224 -3.66 -2.31 -17.51
C LEU A 224 -3.27 -2.92 -18.87
N ARG A 225 -3.71 -4.15 -19.18
CA ARG A 225 -3.46 -4.76 -20.50
C ARG A 225 -4.13 -3.99 -21.63
N ALA A 226 -5.37 -3.54 -21.43
CA ALA A 226 -6.09 -2.75 -22.43
C ALA A 226 -5.35 -1.44 -22.76
N TRP A 227 -4.78 -0.79 -21.74
CA TRP A 227 -3.95 0.40 -21.92
C TRP A 227 -2.58 0.08 -22.55
N ALA A 228 -1.94 -1.00 -22.13
CA ALA A 228 -0.58 -1.39 -22.52
C ALA A 228 -0.48 -1.91 -23.96
N ALA A 229 -1.46 -2.70 -24.41
CA ALA A 229 -1.45 -3.37 -25.71
C ALA A 229 -1.21 -2.42 -26.92
N PRO A 230 -1.95 -1.31 -27.09
CA PRO A 230 -1.70 -0.37 -28.20
C PRO A 230 -0.37 0.38 -28.09
N ARG A 231 0.27 0.36 -26.91
CA ARG A 231 1.54 1.04 -26.63
C ARG A 231 2.75 0.11 -26.76
N GLY A 232 2.54 -1.19 -26.98
CA GLY A 232 3.61 -2.20 -26.99
C GLY A 232 4.24 -2.46 -25.61
N ALA A 233 3.55 -2.08 -24.54
CA ALA A 233 3.96 -2.36 -23.17
C ALA A 233 3.55 -3.78 -22.76
N TRP A 234 4.23 -4.35 -21.77
CA TRP A 234 3.95 -5.70 -21.25
C TRP A 234 3.32 -5.60 -19.87
N VAL A 235 2.27 -6.39 -19.65
CA VAL A 235 1.66 -6.60 -18.34
C VAL A 235 1.69 -8.07 -18.03
N PHE A 236 2.23 -8.41 -16.86
CA PHE A 236 2.24 -9.75 -16.29
C PHE A 236 1.36 -9.76 -15.04
N GLY A 237 0.55 -10.80 -14.89
CA GLY A 237 -0.29 -11.00 -13.71
C GLY A 237 0.38 -11.93 -12.68
N PRO A 238 -0.42 -12.54 -11.78
CA PRO A 238 0.09 -13.39 -10.73
C PRO A 238 0.98 -14.52 -11.24
N GLY A 239 2.03 -14.82 -10.48
CA GLY A 239 2.99 -15.89 -10.79
C GLY A 239 4.16 -15.46 -11.67
N HIS A 240 4.18 -14.23 -12.20
CA HIS A 240 5.39 -13.68 -12.83
C HIS A 240 6.50 -13.55 -11.78
N LYS A 241 7.70 -14.05 -12.10
CA LYS A 241 8.81 -14.07 -11.16
C LYS A 241 9.72 -12.87 -11.40
N LEU A 242 9.97 -12.09 -10.36
CA LEU A 242 11.00 -11.05 -10.36
C LEU A 242 12.19 -11.52 -9.51
N GLY A 243 13.37 -11.57 -10.10
CA GLY A 243 14.63 -11.78 -9.37
C GLY A 243 15.23 -10.44 -8.98
N LEU A 244 15.09 -10.07 -7.70
CA LEU A 244 15.53 -8.77 -7.17
C LEU A 244 17.01 -8.81 -6.76
N ALA A 245 17.48 -9.96 -6.29
CA ALA A 245 18.87 -10.23 -5.95
C ALA A 245 19.16 -11.75 -6.10
N PRO A 246 20.42 -12.21 -6.02
CA PRO A 246 20.75 -13.65 -6.15
C PRO A 246 20.06 -14.57 -5.14
N ASP A 247 19.63 -14.02 -4.01
CA ASP A 247 18.98 -14.71 -2.89
C ASP A 247 17.55 -14.20 -2.61
N LEU A 248 17.01 -13.34 -3.49
CA LEU A 248 15.72 -12.68 -3.31
C LEU A 248 14.91 -12.65 -4.61
N GLY A 249 13.72 -13.23 -4.56
CA GLY A 249 12.78 -13.27 -5.68
C GLY A 249 11.34 -13.12 -5.21
N ARG A 250 10.57 -12.28 -5.90
CA ARG A 250 9.18 -11.96 -5.57
C ARG A 250 8.24 -12.32 -6.71
N LYS A 251 6.98 -12.56 -6.37
CA LYS A 251 5.88 -12.77 -7.31
C LYS A 251 4.82 -11.70 -7.06
N PRO A 252 5.00 -10.48 -7.59
CA PRO A 252 3.98 -9.45 -7.45
C PRO A 252 2.69 -9.87 -8.15
N ASP A 253 1.55 -9.32 -7.70
CA ASP A 253 0.27 -9.56 -8.36
C ASP A 253 0.28 -9.06 -9.79
N ILE A 254 0.90 -7.89 -10.01
CA ILE A 254 1.01 -7.29 -11.34
C ILE A 254 2.38 -6.64 -11.53
N SER A 255 2.97 -6.87 -12.69
CA SER A 255 4.15 -6.14 -13.17
C SER A 255 3.89 -5.55 -14.54
N LEU A 256 4.28 -4.29 -14.75
CA LEU A 256 4.16 -3.60 -16.02
C LEU A 256 5.53 -3.09 -16.48
N TYR A 257 5.88 -3.38 -17.74
CA TYR A 257 7.09 -2.92 -18.41
C TYR A 257 6.73 -2.04 -19.60
N LEU A 258 7.48 -0.94 -19.76
CA LEU A 258 7.31 -0.02 -20.88
C LEU A 258 8.21 -0.43 -22.08
N PRO A 259 7.87 0.00 -23.32
CA PRO A 259 8.60 -0.39 -24.53
C PRO A 259 10.09 -0.02 -24.53
N ASP A 260 10.44 1.08 -23.87
CA ASP A 260 11.80 1.61 -23.74
C ASP A 260 12.63 0.89 -22.67
N ALA A 261 11.97 0.17 -21.76
CA ALA A 261 12.57 -0.66 -20.73
C ALA A 261 11.88 -2.05 -20.67
N PRO A 262 12.03 -2.89 -21.71
CA PRO A 262 11.41 -4.21 -21.77
C PRO A 262 11.97 -5.16 -20.70
N PRO A 263 11.21 -6.20 -20.31
CA PRO A 263 11.68 -7.18 -19.35
C PRO A 263 12.92 -7.91 -19.87
N ARG A 264 13.94 -8.04 -19.02
CA ARG A 264 15.14 -8.86 -19.25
C ARG A 264 15.10 -10.07 -18.34
N GLY A 265 15.56 -11.21 -18.83
CA GLY A 265 15.56 -12.47 -18.08
C GLY A 265 15.32 -13.67 -18.98
N HIS A 266 14.83 -14.77 -18.42
CA HIS A 266 14.56 -16.00 -19.16
C HIS A 266 13.31 -16.69 -18.63
N GLY A 267 12.52 -17.28 -19.54
CA GLY A 267 11.27 -17.96 -19.18
C GLY A 267 10.31 -17.03 -18.44
N ALA A 268 9.85 -17.47 -17.25
CA ALA A 268 8.95 -16.69 -16.39
C ALA A 268 9.66 -15.69 -15.46
N LEU A 269 11.01 -15.69 -15.44
CA LEU A 269 11.84 -14.83 -14.58
C LEU A 269 12.26 -13.57 -15.32
N SER A 270 11.97 -12.41 -14.72
CA SER A 270 12.55 -11.12 -15.07
C SER A 270 13.56 -10.65 -14.01
N THR A 271 14.67 -10.05 -14.42
CA THR A 271 15.74 -9.51 -13.57
C THR A 271 15.99 -8.02 -13.77
N SER A 272 15.23 -7.38 -14.67
CA SER A 272 15.15 -5.92 -14.78
C SER A 272 13.94 -5.38 -14.00
N PRO A 273 14.01 -4.18 -13.40
CA PRO A 273 12.86 -3.60 -12.70
C PRO A 273 11.71 -3.26 -13.64
N PRO A 274 10.46 -3.66 -13.31
CA PRO A 274 9.26 -3.12 -13.95
C PRO A 274 9.15 -1.60 -13.79
N ALA A 275 8.41 -0.96 -14.70
CA ALA A 275 8.01 0.43 -14.55
C ALA A 275 6.95 0.61 -13.45
N LEU A 276 6.10 -0.41 -13.24
CA LEU A 276 5.12 -0.48 -12.16
C LEU A 276 5.04 -1.90 -11.57
N VAL A 277 4.98 -1.98 -10.25
CA VAL A 277 4.49 -3.14 -9.50
C VAL A 277 3.20 -2.75 -8.80
N VAL A 278 2.21 -3.65 -8.82
CA VAL A 278 0.96 -3.52 -8.04
C VAL A 278 0.86 -4.70 -7.09
N GLU A 279 0.52 -4.43 -5.83
CA GLU A 279 0.21 -5.43 -4.81
C GLU A 279 -1.19 -5.15 -4.27
N VAL A 280 -2.07 -6.16 -4.31
CA VAL A 280 -3.39 -6.12 -3.68
C VAL A 280 -3.27 -6.68 -2.29
N LEU A 281 -3.35 -5.77 -1.32
CA LEU A 281 -2.98 -6.10 0.03
C LEU A 281 -4.00 -7.01 0.70
N SER A 282 -3.48 -7.99 1.43
CA SER A 282 -4.25 -8.66 2.47
C SER A 282 -4.82 -7.61 3.45
N PRO A 283 -6.06 -7.79 3.96
CA PRO A 283 -6.66 -6.82 4.87
C PRO A 283 -5.80 -6.54 6.11
N HIS A 284 -5.11 -7.56 6.63
CA HIS A 284 -4.30 -7.47 7.85
C HIS A 284 -3.26 -8.61 7.93
N GLY A 285 -2.41 -8.57 8.97
CA GLY A 285 -1.53 -9.66 9.35
C GLY A 285 -0.14 -9.61 8.73
N PRO A 286 0.64 -10.71 8.83
CA PRO A 286 2.02 -10.74 8.37
C PRO A 286 2.16 -10.42 6.88
N ASP A 287 1.21 -10.84 6.05
CA ASP A 287 1.17 -10.62 4.60
C ASP A 287 1.09 -9.12 4.30
N ARG A 288 0.15 -8.41 4.95
CA ARG A 288 0.03 -6.96 4.90
C ARG A 288 1.33 -6.23 5.28
N LEU A 289 1.96 -6.62 6.39
CA LEU A 289 3.21 -6.00 6.84
C LEU A 289 4.37 -6.28 5.88
N ARG A 290 4.44 -7.48 5.29
CA ARG A 290 5.45 -7.80 4.27
C ARG A 290 5.30 -6.90 3.06
N ALA A 291 4.08 -6.69 2.56
CA ALA A 291 3.86 -5.81 1.41
C ALA A 291 4.18 -4.34 1.69
N GLN A 292 3.81 -3.83 2.87
CA GLN A 292 4.02 -2.43 3.26
C GLN A 292 5.49 -2.10 3.56
N HIS A 293 6.25 -3.04 4.15
CA HIS A 293 7.62 -2.79 4.59
C HIS A 293 8.64 -3.57 3.76
N ASP A 294 8.59 -4.91 3.81
CA ASP A 294 9.64 -5.77 3.23
C ASP A 294 9.70 -5.64 1.72
N LYS A 295 8.57 -5.90 1.04
CA LYS A 295 8.46 -5.80 -0.42
C LYS A 295 8.69 -4.37 -0.90
N SER A 296 8.16 -3.37 -0.18
CA SER A 296 8.38 -1.95 -0.50
C SER A 296 9.88 -1.60 -0.53
N GLU A 297 10.62 -1.92 0.54
CA GLU A 297 12.07 -1.69 0.63
C GLU A 297 12.85 -2.47 -0.45
N GLU A 298 12.42 -3.69 -0.75
CA GLU A 298 13.05 -4.54 -1.75
C GLU A 298 12.81 -4.03 -3.18
N TYR A 299 11.59 -3.62 -3.52
CA TYR A 299 11.27 -3.00 -4.81
C TYR A 299 11.97 -1.65 -4.99
N GLN A 300 12.07 -0.88 -3.91
CA GLN A 300 12.83 0.38 -3.87
C GLN A 300 14.30 0.13 -4.24
N ARG A 301 14.95 -0.85 -3.58
CA ARG A 301 16.34 -1.24 -3.88
C ARG A 301 16.52 -1.81 -5.28
N PHE A 302 15.53 -2.55 -5.78
CA PHE A 302 15.52 -3.09 -7.13
C PHE A 302 15.34 -2.01 -8.21
N GLY A 303 14.85 -0.83 -7.83
CA GLY A 303 14.66 0.30 -8.73
C GLY A 303 13.32 0.31 -9.47
N VAL A 304 12.30 -0.34 -8.90
CA VAL A 304 10.93 -0.26 -9.43
C VAL A 304 10.47 1.19 -9.35
N ARG A 305 10.09 1.78 -10.49
CA ARG A 305 9.86 3.23 -10.54
C ARG A 305 8.57 3.64 -9.85
N ARG A 306 7.51 2.84 -9.97
CA ARG A 306 6.23 3.07 -9.32
C ARG A 306 5.74 1.82 -8.61
N TYR A 307 5.17 2.02 -7.45
CA TYR A 307 4.61 0.93 -6.65
C TYR A 307 3.20 1.32 -6.22
N TRP A 308 2.21 0.51 -6.56
CA TRP A 308 0.83 0.75 -6.15
C TRP A 308 0.42 -0.29 -5.12
N MET A 309 -0.03 0.19 -3.96
CA MET A 309 -0.62 -0.64 -2.92
C MET A 309 -2.13 -0.46 -2.96
N VAL A 310 -2.84 -1.53 -3.28
CA VAL A 310 -4.30 -1.55 -3.32
C VAL A 310 -4.80 -2.07 -1.99
N TYR A 311 -5.67 -1.30 -1.34
CA TYR A 311 -6.25 -1.57 -0.04
C TYR A 311 -7.73 -1.90 -0.21
N PRO A 312 -8.11 -3.19 -0.38
CA PRO A 312 -9.49 -3.57 -0.65
C PRO A 312 -10.46 -3.08 0.43
N GLU A 313 -10.07 -3.21 1.70
CA GLU A 313 -10.91 -2.85 2.86
C GLU A 313 -11.13 -1.34 3.01
N MET A 314 -10.26 -0.53 2.40
CA MET A 314 -10.38 0.93 2.40
C MET A 314 -10.87 1.47 1.05
N GLU A 315 -11.15 0.59 0.08
CA GLU A 315 -11.49 0.95 -1.30
C GLU A 315 -10.54 2.04 -1.84
N MET A 316 -9.23 1.81 -1.68
CA MET A 316 -8.20 2.81 -1.92
C MET A 316 -6.98 2.21 -2.65
N ILE A 317 -6.31 3.05 -3.44
CA ILE A 317 -4.98 2.78 -3.98
C ILE A 317 -4.03 3.90 -3.55
N ASP A 318 -2.92 3.51 -2.93
CA ASP A 318 -1.79 4.40 -2.64
C ASP A 318 -0.72 4.21 -3.71
N HIS A 319 -0.41 5.29 -4.42
CA HIS A 319 0.52 5.31 -5.53
C HIS A 319 1.84 5.91 -5.09
N PHE A 320 2.91 5.13 -5.11
CA PHE A 320 4.25 5.55 -4.77
C PHE A 320 5.11 5.77 -6.01
N LEU A 321 5.96 6.80 -5.95
CA LEU A 321 7.00 7.09 -6.93
C LEU A 321 8.37 6.99 -6.27
N LEU A 322 9.30 6.29 -6.92
CA LEU A 322 10.68 6.23 -6.47
C LEU A 322 11.34 7.59 -6.70
N GLY A 323 11.71 8.24 -5.59
CA GLY A 323 12.42 9.51 -5.55
C GLY A 323 13.87 9.40 -6.02
N SER A 324 14.48 10.55 -6.29
CA SER A 324 15.89 10.62 -6.70
C SER A 324 16.87 10.24 -5.59
N ASP A 325 16.43 10.29 -4.34
CA ASP A 325 17.16 9.81 -3.16
C ASP A 325 17.08 8.29 -2.98
N GLY A 326 16.36 7.60 -3.88
CA GLY A 326 16.15 6.16 -3.82
C GLY A 326 15.14 5.76 -2.74
N SER A 327 14.27 6.67 -2.28
CA SER A 327 13.15 6.36 -1.37
C SER A 327 11.79 6.50 -2.06
N TYR A 328 10.82 5.68 -1.68
CA TYR A 328 9.45 5.87 -2.16
C TYR A 328 8.78 7.06 -1.46
N VAL A 329 8.11 7.90 -2.26
CA VAL A 329 7.22 8.96 -1.78
C VAL A 329 5.82 8.75 -2.35
N THR A 330 4.78 9.10 -1.60
CA THR A 330 3.41 9.09 -2.11
C THR A 330 3.30 10.09 -3.28
N GLU A 331 3.05 9.56 -4.46
CA GLU A 331 2.72 10.30 -5.69
C GLU A 331 1.26 10.76 -5.62
N GLU A 332 0.35 9.84 -5.26
CA GLU A 332 -1.08 10.11 -5.16
C GLU A 332 -1.82 9.05 -4.33
N VAL A 333 -2.98 9.41 -3.77
CA VAL A 333 -3.92 8.45 -3.16
C VAL A 333 -5.26 8.60 -3.85
N THR A 334 -5.83 7.51 -4.32
CA THR A 334 -7.11 7.47 -5.04
C THR A 334 -8.08 6.49 -4.39
N SER A 335 -9.37 6.81 -4.37
CA SER A 335 -10.37 5.96 -3.71
C SER A 335 -11.73 5.87 -4.40
N ALA A 336 -12.08 6.79 -5.30
CA ALA A 336 -13.38 6.74 -5.97
C ALA A 336 -13.36 7.42 -7.35
N GLY A 337 -14.30 7.00 -8.20
CA GLY A 337 -14.51 7.52 -9.54
C GLY A 337 -13.43 7.17 -10.55
N LYS A 338 -13.54 7.78 -11.73
CA LYS A 338 -12.53 7.70 -12.79
C LYS A 338 -11.36 8.64 -12.47
N VAL A 339 -10.19 8.06 -12.29
CA VAL A 339 -8.94 8.78 -11.97
C VAL A 339 -7.86 8.45 -12.99
N PRO A 340 -6.92 9.37 -13.27
CA PRO A 340 -5.76 9.03 -14.08
C PRO A 340 -4.90 7.98 -13.36
N GLY A 341 -4.20 7.14 -14.11
CA GLY A 341 -3.13 6.28 -13.57
C GLY A 341 -1.84 7.09 -13.43
N PRO A 342 -1.34 7.38 -12.21
CA PRO A 342 -0.18 8.25 -12.03
C PRO A 342 1.04 7.75 -12.80
N GLY A 343 1.60 8.62 -13.64
CA GLY A 343 2.77 8.32 -14.46
C GLY A 343 2.55 7.54 -15.74
N PHE A 344 1.31 7.18 -16.07
CA PHE A 344 0.96 6.41 -17.26
C PHE A 344 -0.02 7.20 -18.13
N GLU A 345 0.50 7.95 -19.10
CA GLU A 345 -0.31 8.87 -19.90
C GLU A 345 -1.46 8.16 -20.63
N GLY A 346 -2.68 8.68 -20.43
CA GLY A 346 -3.91 8.14 -20.98
C GLY A 346 -4.39 6.84 -20.32
N LEU A 347 -3.81 6.43 -19.19
CA LEU A 347 -4.39 5.40 -18.32
C LEU A 347 -5.47 6.05 -17.46
N GLU A 348 -6.66 5.47 -17.47
CA GLU A 348 -7.78 5.83 -16.58
C GLU A 348 -8.15 4.59 -15.77
N LEU A 349 -8.28 4.75 -14.46
CA LEU A 349 -8.77 3.75 -13.53
C LEU A 349 -10.19 4.15 -13.11
N ASP A 350 -11.18 3.33 -13.44
CA ASP A 350 -12.54 3.47 -12.92
C ASP A 350 -12.64 2.74 -11.57
N LEU A 351 -12.40 3.48 -10.47
CA LEU A 351 -12.36 2.89 -9.14
C LEU A 351 -13.74 2.43 -8.65
N ASP A 352 -14.80 3.13 -9.06
CA ASP A 352 -16.17 2.70 -8.74
C ASP A 352 -16.46 1.33 -9.37
N ALA A 353 -16.00 1.12 -10.62
CA ALA A 353 -16.10 -0.18 -11.28
C ALA A 353 -15.18 -1.23 -10.65
N LEU A 354 -13.96 -0.88 -10.25
CA LEU A 354 -13.02 -1.78 -9.56
C LEU A 354 -13.66 -2.33 -8.27
N TRP A 355 -14.15 -1.46 -7.38
CA TRP A 355 -14.72 -1.88 -6.09
C TRP A 355 -16.05 -2.62 -6.25
N ALA A 356 -16.85 -2.26 -7.26
CA ALA A 356 -18.07 -3.00 -7.59
C ALA A 356 -17.80 -4.45 -8.02
N THR A 357 -16.57 -4.81 -8.43
CA THR A 357 -16.24 -6.21 -8.77
C THR A 357 -16.00 -7.10 -7.55
N ALA A 358 -15.63 -6.52 -6.41
CA ALA A 358 -15.37 -7.22 -5.16
C ALA A 358 -16.63 -7.46 -4.30
N GLY A 359 -17.72 -6.73 -4.59
CA GLY A 359 -18.94 -6.65 -3.77
C GLY A 359 -20.08 -7.61 -4.10
#